data_AF-A0A971IW57-F1
#
_entry.id   AF-A0A971IW57-F1
#
_cell.length_a   1.000
_cell.length_b   1.000
_cell.length_c   1.000
_cell.angle_alpha   90.00
_cell.angle_beta   90.00
_cell.angle_gamma   90.00
#
_symmetry.space_group_name_H-M   'P 1'
#
loop_
_entity.id
_entity.type
_entity.pdbx_description
1 polymer ?
#
loop_
_entity_poly.entity_id
_entity_poly.type
_entity_poly.pdbx_seq_one_letter_code
_entity_poly.pdbx_strand_id
1 'polypeptide(L)'
;MFGKNEKSALYLLLSISALFILYACPLPCEPQRISVLPIPDSVSMLIPYKNGDTVNFQHSGGLVVPFVCQRDSSAEYAYSDWCSPGQEYRLDETLLIPDYPISSVFVQLTKYDEQNLLFSISVANSSTVLNALHELSFNLDSLKVNQKWFYCVMALNLSSSENPNYPNKLRFDSVYYTQQNGIVRLTMSNGEYYDLFEK
;
A
#
# COMPACT_ATOMS: atom_id res chain seq x y z
N MET A 1 34.72 -54.08 49.45
CA MET A 1 33.83 -52.90 49.51
C MET A 1 34.36 -51.81 48.57
N PHE A 2 34.24 -51.98 47.25
CA PHE A 2 34.56 -50.92 46.28
C PHE A 2 33.66 -51.15 45.06
N GLY A 3 32.52 -50.47 44.99
CA GLY A 3 31.56 -50.69 43.90
C GLY A 3 30.41 -49.69 43.85
N LYS A 4 30.54 -48.52 44.50
CA LYS A 4 29.46 -47.53 44.60
C LYS A 4 29.76 -46.17 43.93
N ASN A 5 30.96 -45.95 43.37
CA ASN A 5 31.37 -44.64 42.86
C ASN A 5 31.33 -44.46 41.33
N GLU A 6 31.31 -45.53 40.52
CA GLU A 6 31.36 -45.39 39.06
C GLU A 6 30.03 -44.93 38.45
N LYS A 7 28.89 -45.36 39.02
CA LYS A 7 27.56 -44.96 38.53
C LYS A 7 27.28 -43.48 38.74
N SER A 8 27.72 -42.91 39.86
CA SER A 8 27.52 -41.49 40.17
C SER A 8 28.29 -40.55 39.22
N ALA A 9 29.50 -40.95 38.80
CA ALA A 9 30.27 -40.19 37.81
C ALA A 9 29.60 -40.20 36.43
N LEU A 10 29.00 -41.33 36.03
CA LEU A 10 28.25 -41.45 34.78
C LEU A 10 26.99 -40.56 34.77
N TYR A 11 26.23 -40.53 35.87
CA TYR A 11 25.06 -39.65 35.99
C TYR A 11 25.42 -38.15 35.97
N LEU A 12 26.57 -37.80 36.55
CA LEU A 12 27.06 -36.43 36.58
C LEU A 12 27.57 -35.96 35.20
N LEU A 13 28.20 -36.85 34.44
CA LEU A 13 28.59 -36.59 33.04
C LEU A 13 27.35 -36.47 32.12
N LEU A 14 26.34 -37.34 32.31
CA LEU A 14 25.07 -37.26 31.58
C LEU A 14 24.32 -35.96 31.88
N SER A 15 24.25 -35.53 33.15
CA SER A 15 23.59 -34.28 33.51
C SER A 15 24.32 -33.04 32.98
N ILE A 16 25.66 -33.04 32.96
CA ILE A 16 26.46 -31.96 32.36
C ILE A 16 26.25 -31.91 30.84
N SER A 17 26.27 -33.07 30.15
CA SER A 17 26.01 -33.10 28.70
C SER A 17 24.59 -32.67 28.34
N ALA A 18 23.59 -33.01 29.16
CA ALA A 18 22.21 -32.54 28.97
C ALA A 18 22.09 -31.02 29.18
N LEU A 19 22.87 -30.44 30.11
CA LEU A 19 22.91 -28.99 30.31
C LEU A 19 23.48 -28.27 29.07
N PHE A 20 24.55 -28.78 28.46
CA PHE A 20 25.12 -28.18 27.24
C PHE A 20 24.15 -28.24 26.05
N ILE A 21 23.32 -29.28 25.94
CA ILE A 21 22.30 -29.38 24.89
C ILE A 21 21.15 -28.38 25.14
N LEU A 22 20.80 -28.13 26.40
CA LEU A 22 19.75 -27.17 26.77
C LEU A 22 20.21 -25.69 26.67
N TYR A 23 21.51 -25.43 26.84
CA TYR A 23 22.12 -24.10 26.64
C TYR A 23 22.64 -23.87 25.22
N ALA A 24 22.59 -24.87 24.33
CA ALA A 24 22.87 -24.72 22.90
C ALA A 24 21.68 -24.15 22.11
N CYS A 25 20.73 -23.50 22.79
CA CYS A 25 19.75 -22.66 22.12
C CYS A 25 20.54 -21.50 21.48
N PRO A 26 20.52 -21.33 20.14
CA PRO A 26 21.20 -20.20 19.52
C PRO A 26 20.68 -18.92 20.16
N LEU A 27 21.60 -18.00 20.49
CA LEU A 27 21.26 -16.67 20.98
C LEU A 27 20.12 -16.09 20.11
N PRO A 28 19.12 -15.41 20.71
CA PRO A 28 18.10 -14.73 19.92
C PRO A 28 18.84 -13.83 18.92
N CYS A 29 18.72 -14.16 17.64
CA CYS A 29 19.33 -13.42 16.58
C CYS A 29 18.71 -12.01 16.59
N GLU A 30 19.53 -10.97 16.68
CA GLU A 30 19.06 -9.60 16.42
C GLU A 30 19.08 -9.41 14.90
N PRO A 31 17.92 -9.42 14.22
CA PRO A 31 17.89 -9.27 12.78
C PRO A 31 18.43 -7.89 12.41
N GLN A 32 19.41 -7.86 11.50
CA GLN A 32 19.93 -6.61 10.97
C GLN A 32 18.83 -5.86 10.23
N ARG A 33 18.69 -4.56 10.48
CA ARG A 33 17.69 -3.72 9.80
C ARG A 33 18.36 -2.98 8.67
N ILE A 34 17.87 -3.20 7.45
CA ILE A 34 18.28 -2.43 6.28
C ILE A 34 17.31 -1.27 6.14
N SER A 35 17.78 -0.05 6.39
CA SER A 35 16.94 1.14 6.32
C SER A 35 16.79 1.64 4.90
N VAL A 36 15.57 2.06 4.56
CA VAL A 36 15.24 2.66 3.27
C VAL A 36 15.12 4.17 3.42
N LEU A 37 15.79 4.89 2.51
CA LEU A 37 15.70 6.35 2.42
C LEU A 37 14.23 6.80 2.28
N PRO A 38 13.86 7.97 2.83
CA PRO A 38 12.52 8.52 2.71
C PRO A 38 12.01 8.56 1.26
N ILE A 39 10.68 8.56 1.10
CA ILE A 39 10.04 8.83 -0.18
C ILE A 39 10.41 10.27 -0.59
N PRO A 40 10.97 10.51 -1.78
CA PRO A 40 11.33 11.86 -2.21
C PRO A 40 10.11 12.78 -2.26
N ASP A 41 10.25 14.03 -1.82
CA ASP A 41 9.17 15.03 -1.82
C ASP A 41 8.54 15.22 -3.20
N SER A 42 9.35 15.15 -4.26
CA SER A 42 8.90 15.23 -5.66
C SER A 42 7.86 14.17 -6.01
N VAL A 43 7.95 12.98 -5.38
CA VAL A 43 7.03 11.87 -5.60
C VAL A 43 5.91 11.85 -4.57
N SER A 44 6.14 12.31 -3.34
CA SER A 44 5.08 12.47 -2.33
C SER A 44 3.98 13.45 -2.78
N MET A 45 4.31 14.40 -3.67
CA MET A 45 3.33 15.23 -4.37
C MET A 45 2.31 14.45 -5.21
N LEU A 46 2.57 13.18 -5.55
CA LEU A 46 1.58 12.32 -6.21
C LEU A 46 0.41 11.94 -5.31
N ILE A 47 0.46 12.24 -4.01
CA ILE A 47 -0.67 12.11 -3.09
C ILE A 47 -0.94 13.52 -2.54
N PRO A 48 -1.82 14.32 -3.17
CA PRO A 48 -2.00 15.73 -2.78
C PRO A 48 -2.99 15.94 -1.62
N TYR A 49 -3.54 14.86 -1.07
CA TYR A 49 -4.52 14.90 0.01
C TYR A 49 -3.88 15.16 1.37
N LYS A 50 -4.59 15.83 2.28
CA LYS A 50 -4.16 15.99 3.67
C LYS A 50 -5.12 15.31 4.62
N ASN A 51 -4.60 14.89 5.76
CA ASN A 51 -5.41 14.25 6.77
C ASN A 51 -6.50 15.20 7.29
N GLY A 52 -7.76 14.74 7.29
CA GLY A 52 -8.93 15.52 7.68
C GLY A 52 -9.53 16.40 6.58
N ASP A 53 -8.88 16.54 5.42
CA ASP A 53 -9.46 17.28 4.29
C ASP A 53 -10.69 16.56 3.74
N THR A 54 -11.58 17.31 3.11
CA THR A 54 -12.75 16.77 2.41
C THR A 54 -12.66 17.08 0.93
N VAL A 55 -12.77 16.05 0.10
CA VAL A 55 -12.82 16.17 -1.36
C VAL A 55 -14.20 15.74 -1.82
N ASN A 56 -14.84 16.52 -2.68
CA ASN A 56 -16.18 16.21 -3.15
C ASN A 56 -16.12 15.63 -4.55
N PHE A 57 -16.91 14.58 -4.79
CA PHE A 57 -17.11 14.03 -6.12
C PHE A 57 -18.59 14.08 -6.51
N GLN A 58 -18.89 14.58 -7.70
CA GLN A 58 -20.23 14.57 -8.26
C GLN A 58 -20.42 13.33 -9.14
N HIS A 59 -21.37 12.47 -8.78
CA HIS A 59 -21.81 11.36 -9.63
C HIS A 59 -22.46 11.90 -10.91
N SER A 60 -22.41 11.13 -11.99
CA SER A 60 -23.06 11.45 -13.27
C SER A 60 -24.57 11.71 -13.16
N GLY A 61 -25.23 11.20 -12.12
CA GLY A 61 -26.63 11.50 -11.76
C GLY A 61 -26.85 12.81 -10.99
N GLY A 62 -25.80 13.57 -10.70
CA GLY A 62 -25.84 14.89 -10.07
C GLY A 62 -25.62 14.91 -8.55
N LEU A 63 -25.67 13.74 -7.88
CA LEU A 63 -25.40 13.63 -6.44
C LEU A 63 -23.94 13.99 -6.15
N VAL A 64 -23.72 14.91 -5.21
CA VAL A 64 -22.38 15.25 -4.72
C VAL A 64 -22.11 14.46 -3.45
N VAL A 65 -21.00 13.72 -3.43
CA VAL A 65 -20.57 12.85 -2.33
C VAL A 65 -19.24 13.39 -1.77
N PRO A 66 -19.21 13.86 -0.51
CA PRO A 66 -17.95 14.19 0.15
C PRO A 66 -17.19 12.93 0.56
N PHE A 67 -15.87 12.99 0.43
CA PHE A 67 -14.93 12.00 0.91
C PHE A 67 -14.00 12.64 1.93
N VAL A 68 -13.93 12.06 3.12
CA VAL A 68 -12.98 12.46 4.16
C VAL A 68 -11.66 11.76 3.90
N CYS A 69 -10.58 12.52 3.86
CA CYS A 69 -9.24 12.02 3.66
C CYS A 69 -8.63 11.58 4.99
N GLN A 70 -8.15 10.34 5.04
CA GLN A 70 -7.29 9.84 6.10
C GLN A 70 -5.92 9.55 5.49
N ARG A 71 -4.91 10.32 5.85
CA ARG A 71 -3.55 10.15 5.35
C ARG A 71 -2.64 9.70 6.48
N ASP A 72 -1.83 8.68 6.19
CA ASP A 72 -0.80 8.20 7.09
C ASP A 72 0.52 8.00 6.33
N SER A 73 1.62 8.06 7.06
CA SER A 73 2.95 7.76 6.53
C SER A 73 3.73 6.98 7.57
N SER A 74 4.20 5.80 7.19
CA SER A 74 4.78 4.84 8.12
C SER A 74 6.05 4.20 7.56
N ALA A 75 6.79 3.57 8.45
CA ALA A 75 7.86 2.65 8.10
C ALA A 75 7.49 1.28 8.63
N GLU A 76 7.47 0.30 7.76
CA GLU A 76 7.16 -1.08 8.09
C GLU A 76 8.37 -1.97 7.80
N TYR A 77 8.36 -3.18 8.37
CA TYR A 77 9.46 -4.13 8.25
C TYR A 77 8.91 -5.48 7.79
N ALA A 78 9.47 -5.99 6.70
CA ALA A 78 9.26 -7.36 6.27
C ALA A 78 10.48 -8.21 6.67
N TYR A 79 10.22 -9.31 7.36
CA TYR A 79 11.21 -10.34 7.66
C TYR A 79 10.91 -11.58 6.82
N SER A 80 11.90 -12.09 6.09
CA SER A 80 11.74 -13.37 5.36
C SER A 80 11.73 -14.58 6.29
N ASP A 81 12.44 -14.51 7.41
CA ASP A 81 12.40 -15.47 8.52
C ASP A 81 12.82 -14.78 9.84
N TRP A 82 12.86 -15.55 10.95
CA TRP A 82 13.15 -15.02 12.28
C TRP A 82 14.60 -14.46 12.44
N CYS A 83 15.54 -14.82 11.56
CA CYS A 83 16.95 -14.42 11.69
C CYS A 83 17.53 -13.73 10.45
N SER A 84 16.71 -13.50 9.43
CA SER A 84 17.08 -12.78 8.22
C SER A 84 17.07 -11.29 8.49
N PRO A 85 17.93 -10.52 7.80
CA PRO A 85 17.83 -9.07 7.82
C PRO A 85 16.41 -8.64 7.45
N GLY A 86 15.80 -7.80 8.29
CA GLY A 86 14.51 -7.20 8.02
C GLY A 86 14.70 -6.07 7.02
N GLN A 87 13.94 -6.09 5.92
CA GLN A 87 13.91 -4.98 4.98
C GLN A 87 12.85 -4.00 5.44
N GLU A 88 13.28 -2.77 5.77
CA GLU A 88 12.36 -1.65 5.96
C GLU A 88 11.73 -1.30 4.60
N TYR A 89 10.47 -0.89 4.60
CA TYR A 89 9.86 -0.19 3.48
C TYR A 89 9.05 1.00 3.98
N ARG A 90 8.95 2.03 3.15
CA ARG A 90 8.23 3.27 3.48
C ARG A 90 6.88 3.27 2.80
N LEU A 91 5.86 3.69 3.53
CA LEU A 91 4.51 3.89 3.04
C LEU A 91 4.10 5.36 3.19
N ASP A 92 3.42 5.88 2.18
CA ASP A 92 2.66 7.14 2.24
C ASP A 92 1.31 6.86 1.58
N GLU A 93 0.24 6.90 2.35
CA GLU A 93 -1.06 6.39 1.93
C GLU A 93 -2.19 7.34 2.30
N THR A 94 -3.20 7.38 1.45
CA THR A 94 -4.44 8.10 1.71
C THR A 94 -5.63 7.22 1.41
N LEU A 95 -6.51 7.11 2.40
CA LEU A 95 -7.84 6.55 2.29
C LEU A 95 -8.86 7.69 2.18
N LEU A 96 -9.58 7.73 1.06
CA LEU A 96 -10.73 8.60 0.85
C LEU A 96 -11.99 7.82 1.26
N ILE A 97 -12.65 8.27 2.33
CA ILE A 97 -13.82 7.59 2.90
C ILE A 97 -15.09 8.39 2.53
N PRO A 98 -16.01 7.81 1.75
CA PRO A 98 -17.25 8.47 1.36
C PRO A 98 -18.24 8.51 2.53
N ASP A 99 -19.09 9.54 2.57
CA ASP A 99 -20.23 9.62 3.49
C ASP A 99 -21.51 8.92 2.95
N TYR A 100 -21.42 8.36 1.74
CA TYR A 100 -22.49 7.67 1.02
C TYR A 100 -22.06 6.22 0.75
N PRO A 101 -22.98 5.24 0.59
CA PRO A 101 -22.65 3.82 0.33
C PRO A 101 -22.04 3.54 -1.06
N ILE A 102 -21.00 4.28 -1.42
CA ILE A 102 -20.03 3.92 -2.45
C ILE A 102 -18.77 3.34 -1.81
N SER A 103 -17.83 2.92 -2.63
CA SER A 103 -16.57 2.33 -2.16
C SER A 103 -15.54 3.40 -1.81
N SER A 104 -14.80 3.18 -0.74
CA SER A 104 -13.61 3.96 -0.41
C SER A 104 -12.56 3.84 -1.50
N VAL A 105 -11.75 4.89 -1.64
CA VAL A 105 -10.62 4.93 -2.57
C VAL A 105 -9.34 4.95 -1.76
N PHE A 106 -8.41 4.07 -2.07
CA PHE A 106 -7.11 3.98 -1.42
C PHE A 106 -6.01 4.28 -2.42
N VAL A 107 -5.17 5.26 -2.11
CA VAL A 107 -4.02 5.70 -2.90
C VAL A 107 -2.77 5.54 -2.05
N GLN A 108 -1.73 4.88 -2.57
CA GLN A 108 -0.55 4.57 -1.78
C GLN A 108 0.73 4.66 -2.61
N LEU A 109 1.78 5.15 -1.97
CA LEU A 109 3.16 5.04 -2.39
C LEU A 109 3.88 4.04 -1.48
N THR A 110 4.59 3.09 -2.08
CA THR A 110 5.38 2.09 -1.35
C THR A 110 6.81 2.09 -1.87
N LYS A 111 7.78 2.40 -1.01
CA LYS A 111 9.20 2.38 -1.35
C LYS A 111 9.90 1.21 -0.71
N TYR A 112 10.38 0.28 -1.53
CA TYR A 112 11.17 -0.87 -1.10
C TYR A 112 12.67 -0.62 -1.15
N ASP A 113 13.13 0.16 -2.13
CA ASP A 113 14.54 0.52 -2.32
C ASP A 113 14.67 1.76 -3.25
N GLU A 114 15.87 1.99 -3.81
CA GLU A 114 16.16 3.13 -4.70
C GLU A 114 15.53 3.01 -6.10
N GLN A 115 15.18 1.80 -6.54
CA GLN A 115 14.64 1.50 -7.88
C GLN A 115 13.16 1.10 -7.84
N ASN A 116 12.69 0.68 -6.67
CA ASN A 116 11.33 0.19 -6.45
C ASN A 116 10.53 1.17 -5.59
N LEU A 117 9.85 2.09 -6.26
CA LEU A 117 8.83 2.95 -5.68
C LEU A 117 7.52 2.69 -6.42
N LEU A 118 6.57 2.03 -5.76
CA LEU A 118 5.28 1.70 -6.34
C LEU A 118 4.26 2.79 -6.03
N PHE A 119 3.46 3.15 -7.01
CA PHE A 119 2.26 3.96 -6.87
C PHE A 119 1.05 3.07 -7.16
N SER A 120 0.10 3.03 -6.23
CA SER A 120 -1.10 2.22 -6.36
C SER A 120 -2.36 3.05 -6.12
N ILE A 121 -3.41 2.72 -6.86
CA ILE A 121 -4.76 3.21 -6.62
C ILE A 121 -5.67 2.00 -6.60
N SER A 122 -6.53 1.91 -5.58
CA SER A 122 -7.53 0.86 -5.46
C SER A 122 -8.88 1.43 -5.05
N VAL A 123 -9.94 0.93 -5.67
CA VAL A 123 -11.32 1.30 -5.39
C VAL A 123 -12.15 0.02 -5.46
N ALA A 124 -12.79 -0.33 -4.34
CA ALA A 124 -13.53 -1.58 -4.22
C ALA A 124 -12.66 -2.82 -4.57
N ASN A 125 -13.07 -3.56 -5.60
CA ASN A 125 -12.43 -4.76 -6.13
C ASN A 125 -11.52 -4.48 -7.35
N SER A 126 -11.20 -3.21 -7.61
CA SER A 126 -10.47 -2.79 -8.80
C SER A 126 -9.25 -1.97 -8.40
N SER A 127 -8.10 -2.25 -8.99
CA SER A 127 -6.85 -1.59 -8.63
C SER A 127 -5.87 -1.50 -9.79
N THR A 128 -4.89 -0.62 -9.64
CA THR A 128 -3.72 -0.53 -10.51
C THR A 128 -2.49 -0.30 -9.64
N VAL A 129 -1.35 -0.82 -10.09
CA VAL A 129 -0.05 -0.64 -9.46
C VAL A 129 0.95 -0.33 -10.56
N LEU A 130 1.74 0.71 -10.37
CA LEU A 130 2.75 1.20 -11.30
C LEU A 130 4.04 1.44 -10.55
N ASN A 131 5.19 1.25 -11.18
CA ASN A 131 6.45 1.78 -10.68
C ASN A 131 6.53 3.29 -10.99
N ALA A 132 6.50 4.10 -9.93
CA ALA A 132 6.48 5.55 -9.97
C ALA A 132 7.69 6.16 -10.71
N LEU A 133 8.84 5.47 -10.72
CA LEU A 133 10.07 5.98 -11.32
C LEU A 133 10.17 5.72 -12.83
N HIS A 134 9.38 4.77 -13.35
CA HIS A 134 9.56 4.26 -14.71
C HIS A 134 8.28 4.28 -15.55
N GLU A 135 7.11 4.14 -14.93
CA GLU A 135 5.85 3.87 -15.63
C GLU A 135 4.86 5.04 -15.56
N LEU A 136 5.14 6.07 -14.75
CA LEU A 136 4.27 7.24 -14.67
C LEU A 136 4.31 8.04 -15.97
N SER A 137 3.17 8.09 -16.64
CA SER A 137 2.98 8.85 -17.87
C SER A 137 1.70 9.66 -17.79
N PHE A 138 1.82 10.98 -17.90
CA PHE A 138 0.69 11.88 -18.09
C PHE A 138 0.31 11.85 -19.57
N ASN A 139 -0.47 10.83 -19.93
CA ASN A 139 -0.80 10.43 -21.29
C ASN A 139 -1.92 11.26 -21.94
N LEU A 140 -2.53 12.20 -21.22
CA LEU A 140 -3.52 13.12 -21.73
C LEU A 140 -3.10 14.57 -21.44
N ASP A 141 -3.07 15.40 -22.48
CA ASP A 141 -2.72 16.82 -22.34
C ASP A 141 -3.71 17.55 -21.42
N SER A 142 -5.00 17.28 -21.58
CA SER A 142 -6.05 17.88 -20.77
C SER A 142 -7.34 17.06 -20.72
N LEU A 143 -8.12 17.29 -19.67
CA LEU A 143 -9.45 16.73 -19.47
C LEU A 143 -10.37 17.81 -18.91
N LYS A 144 -11.58 17.95 -19.48
CA LYS A 144 -12.61 18.82 -18.92
C LYS A 144 -13.54 18.02 -18.00
N VAL A 145 -13.61 18.42 -16.73
CA VAL A 145 -14.42 17.81 -15.67
C VAL A 145 -15.22 18.93 -15.01
N ASN A 146 -16.54 18.78 -14.88
CA ASN A 146 -17.42 19.81 -14.27
C ASN A 146 -17.14 21.25 -14.74
N GLN A 147 -16.98 21.44 -16.06
CA GLN A 147 -16.65 22.71 -16.72
C GLN A 147 -15.24 23.27 -16.47
N LYS A 148 -14.44 22.67 -15.58
CA LYS A 148 -13.05 23.02 -15.30
C LYS A 148 -12.10 22.17 -16.15
N TRP A 149 -11.02 22.78 -16.63
CA TRP A 149 -9.95 22.08 -17.34
C TRP A 149 -8.86 21.63 -16.37
N PHE A 150 -8.47 20.38 -16.48
CA PHE A 150 -7.33 19.77 -15.81
C PHE A 150 -6.29 19.43 -16.87
N TYR A 151 -5.01 19.65 -16.57
CA TYR A 151 -3.90 19.46 -17.51
C TYR A 151 -2.93 18.41 -16.98
N CYS A 152 -2.16 17.80 -17.89
CA CYS A 152 -1.24 16.71 -17.58
C CYS A 152 -1.96 15.62 -16.78
N VAL A 153 -2.90 14.96 -17.45
CA VAL A 153 -3.77 13.97 -16.83
C VAL A 153 -3.23 12.57 -17.14
N MET A 154 -3.17 11.75 -16.11
CA MET A 154 -2.83 10.34 -16.19
C MET A 154 -4.14 9.56 -16.19
N ALA A 155 -4.44 8.91 -17.31
CA ALA A 155 -5.55 7.97 -17.43
C ALA A 155 -5.05 6.55 -17.18
N LEU A 156 -5.55 5.93 -16.12
CA LEU A 156 -5.17 4.59 -15.69
C LEU A 156 -6.37 3.65 -15.75
N ASN A 157 -6.17 2.48 -16.34
CA ASN A 157 -7.15 1.40 -16.29
C ASN A 157 -6.99 0.63 -14.98
N LEU A 158 -8.10 0.33 -14.32
CA LEU A 158 -8.12 -0.47 -13.11
C LEU A 158 -8.36 -1.94 -13.51
N SER A 159 -7.46 -2.80 -13.06
CA SER A 159 -7.64 -4.25 -13.18
C SER A 159 -8.57 -4.72 -12.07
N SER A 160 -9.58 -5.51 -12.42
CA SER A 160 -10.47 -6.11 -11.43
C SER A 160 -9.88 -7.42 -10.91
N SER A 161 -9.95 -7.64 -9.60
CA SER A 161 -9.64 -8.94 -8.99
C SER A 161 -10.78 -9.96 -9.16
N GLU A 162 -11.91 -9.56 -9.76
CA GLU A 162 -13.04 -10.45 -9.97
C GLU A 162 -12.76 -11.50 -11.05
N ASN A 163 -13.35 -12.68 -10.84
CA ASN A 163 -13.20 -13.81 -11.74
C ASN A 163 -13.67 -13.43 -13.17
N PRO A 164 -12.86 -13.66 -14.21
CA PRO A 164 -13.18 -13.31 -15.60
C PRO A 164 -14.48 -13.94 -16.13
N ASN A 165 -15.02 -14.96 -15.45
CA ASN A 165 -16.31 -15.56 -15.76
C ASN A 165 -17.54 -14.71 -15.36
N TYR A 166 -17.36 -13.58 -14.66
CA TYR A 166 -18.43 -12.63 -14.32
C TYR A 166 -18.18 -11.22 -14.88
N PRO A 167 -18.02 -11.06 -16.21
CA PRO A 167 -17.62 -9.79 -16.81
C PRO A 167 -18.67 -8.67 -16.68
N ASN A 168 -19.92 -9.01 -16.34
CA ASN A 168 -21.05 -8.08 -16.31
C ASN A 168 -21.30 -7.43 -14.94
N LYS A 169 -20.38 -7.55 -13.99
CA LYS A 169 -20.52 -6.87 -12.70
C LYS A 169 -20.14 -5.40 -12.81
N LEU A 170 -20.93 -4.57 -12.12
CA LEU A 170 -20.64 -3.16 -11.96
C LEU A 170 -19.34 -3.02 -11.15
N ARG A 171 -18.36 -2.32 -11.72
CA ARG A 171 -17.04 -2.11 -11.12
C ARG A 171 -16.46 -0.76 -11.52
N PHE A 172 -15.41 -0.33 -10.83
CA PHE A 172 -14.59 0.78 -11.29
C PHE A 172 -13.65 0.30 -12.40
N ASP A 173 -13.59 1.05 -13.50
CA ASP A 173 -12.91 0.65 -14.72
C ASP A 173 -11.66 1.51 -14.99
N SER A 174 -11.74 2.81 -14.72
CA SER A 174 -10.61 3.72 -14.91
C SER A 174 -10.59 4.87 -13.92
N VAL A 175 -9.39 5.40 -13.67
CA VAL A 175 -9.16 6.61 -12.88
C VAL A 175 -8.37 7.62 -13.71
N TYR A 176 -8.78 8.88 -13.63
CA TYR A 176 -8.06 10.01 -14.21
C TYR A 176 -7.44 10.81 -13.06
N TYR A 177 -6.15 11.05 -13.14
CA TYR A 177 -5.34 11.55 -12.04
C TYR A 177 -4.46 12.73 -12.49
N THR A 178 -4.28 13.73 -11.62
CA THR A 178 -3.31 14.82 -11.79
C THR A 178 -2.46 14.94 -10.55
N GLN A 179 -1.21 15.37 -10.68
CA GLN A 179 -0.33 15.56 -9.52
C GLN A 179 -0.86 16.63 -8.55
N GLN A 180 -1.56 17.65 -9.04
CA GLN A 180 -2.01 18.77 -8.21
C GLN A 180 -3.32 18.49 -7.45
N ASN A 181 -4.27 17.79 -8.09
CA ASN A 181 -5.62 17.61 -7.55
C ASN A 181 -5.91 16.16 -7.15
N GLY A 182 -5.01 15.25 -7.49
CA GLY A 182 -5.19 13.82 -7.31
C GLY A 182 -6.18 13.28 -8.32
N ILE A 183 -7.09 12.43 -7.87
CA ILE A 183 -8.19 11.89 -8.65
C ILE A 183 -9.11 13.03 -9.12
N VAL A 184 -9.25 13.17 -10.44
CA VAL A 184 -10.17 14.14 -11.06
C VAL A 184 -11.43 13.47 -11.61
N ARG A 185 -11.36 12.17 -11.96
CA ARG A 185 -12.52 11.37 -12.37
C ARG A 185 -12.31 9.89 -12.06
N LEU A 186 -13.35 9.24 -11.57
CA LEU A 186 -13.50 7.78 -11.53
C LEU A 186 -14.60 7.36 -12.49
N THR A 187 -14.36 6.32 -13.30
CA THR A 187 -15.35 5.81 -14.26
C THR A 187 -15.67 4.36 -13.94
N MET A 188 -16.95 4.02 -14.07
CA MET A 188 -17.48 2.68 -13.85
C MET A 188 -17.66 1.94 -15.17
N SER A 189 -17.72 0.60 -15.10
CA SER A 189 -17.87 -0.27 -16.26
C SER A 189 -19.17 -0.07 -17.05
N ASN A 190 -20.19 0.54 -16.45
CA ASN A 190 -21.45 0.90 -17.12
C ASN A 190 -21.46 2.33 -17.71
N GLY A 191 -20.34 3.05 -17.64
CA GLY A 191 -20.22 4.43 -18.13
C GLY A 191 -20.63 5.51 -17.13
N GLU A 192 -21.13 5.15 -15.94
CA GLU A 192 -21.28 6.12 -14.84
C GLU A 192 -19.92 6.62 -14.37
N TYR A 193 -19.89 7.81 -13.79
CA TYR A 193 -18.66 8.43 -13.33
C TYR A 193 -18.85 9.29 -12.10
N TYR A 194 -17.75 9.55 -11.41
CA TYR A 194 -17.62 10.47 -10.30
C TYR A 194 -16.55 11.49 -10.64
N ASP A 195 -16.97 12.75 -10.77
CA ASP A 195 -16.13 13.87 -11.18
C ASP A 195 -15.74 14.72 -9.99
N LEU A 196 -14.48 15.13 -9.91
CA LEU A 196 -14.04 16.07 -8.88
C LEU A 196 -14.92 17.33 -8.94
N PHE A 197 -15.47 17.69 -7.78
CA PHE A 197 -16.42 18.79 -7.63
C PHE A 197 -15.84 19.84 -6.68
N GLU A 198 -15.62 21.03 -7.23
CA GLU A 198 -15.26 22.22 -6.48
C GLU A 198 -16.40 23.23 -6.64
N LYS A 199 -16.85 23.83 -5.53
CA LYS A 199 -17.90 24.86 -5.55
C LYS A 199 -17.36 26.20 -6.02
#